data_AF-A0A288GTV8-F1
#
_entry.id   AF-A0A288GTV8-F1
#
_cell.length_a   1.000
_cell.length_b   1.000
_cell.length_c   1.000
_cell.angle_alpha   90.00
_cell.angle_beta   90.00
_cell.angle_gamma   90.00
#
_symmetry.space_group_name_H-M   'P 1'
#
loop_
_entity.id
_entity.type
_entity.pdbx_description
1 polymer ?
#
loop_
_entity_poly.entity_id
_entity_poly.type
_entity_poly.pdbx_seq_one_letter_code
_entity_poly.pdbx_strand_id
1 'polypeptide(L)'
;MKAIRKTSLEFFSLLVESQGNLNSLDYRVHVIDEVNFDGIYDYPIELGNTIFEKNVYCGETIFNEYFFCKKATFENGFFCEKATFEKSFFCGNATFKNSFYCGDATFKYPFNCGNATFENGIFCGNATFKNSFYCGDATFENGFFCENSVFTSYFNCGHATFKNDFDCGNAIFKNTIRAISRYKEIEEKIKNHKMSIIV
;
A
#
# COMPACT_ATOMS: atom_id res chain seq x y z
N MET A 1 7.83 8.37 -23.49
CA MET A 1 6.78 7.34 -23.62
C MET A 1 5.47 8.06 -23.96
N LYS A 2 4.72 7.63 -24.97
CA LYS A 2 3.43 8.23 -25.34
C LYS A 2 2.44 8.01 -24.19
N ALA A 3 1.53 8.96 -23.96
CA ALA A 3 0.46 8.82 -22.97
C ALA A 3 -0.90 8.67 -23.69
N ILE A 4 -1.73 7.77 -23.20
CA ILE A 4 -3.12 7.60 -23.62
C ILE A 4 -4.05 7.83 -22.44
N ARG A 5 -5.23 8.38 -22.70
CA ARG A 5 -6.28 8.60 -21.69
C ARG A 5 -7.31 7.48 -21.81
N LYS A 6 -7.74 6.95 -20.68
CA LYS A 6 -8.71 5.85 -20.54
C LYS A 6 -9.69 6.21 -19.44
N THR A 7 -10.97 5.94 -19.67
CA THR A 7 -11.98 5.85 -18.60
C THR A 7 -11.74 4.60 -17.76
N SER A 8 -12.39 4.49 -16.62
CA SER A 8 -12.27 3.36 -15.69
C SER A 8 -12.77 2.07 -16.34
N LEU A 9 -13.84 2.15 -17.14
CA LEU A 9 -14.33 1.02 -17.93
C LEU A 9 -13.27 0.53 -18.92
N GLU A 10 -12.66 1.44 -19.68
CA GLU A 10 -11.62 1.07 -20.64
C GLU A 10 -10.32 0.61 -19.97
N PHE A 11 -10.03 1.10 -18.76
CA PHE A 11 -8.95 0.61 -17.91
C PHE A 11 -9.18 -0.84 -17.53
N PHE A 12 -10.38 -1.22 -17.08
CA PHE A 12 -10.69 -2.61 -16.77
C PHE A 12 -10.66 -3.52 -18.00
N SER A 13 -11.14 -3.05 -19.16
CA SER A 13 -10.98 -3.78 -20.42
C SER A 13 -9.51 -4.04 -20.74
N LEU A 14 -8.67 -3.01 -20.62
CA LEU A 14 -7.23 -3.13 -20.82
C LEU A 14 -6.59 -4.10 -19.81
N LEU A 15 -7.01 -4.06 -18.55
CA LEU A 15 -6.54 -4.96 -17.50
C LEU A 15 -6.82 -6.42 -17.88
N VAL A 16 -8.01 -6.71 -18.41
CA VAL A 16 -8.36 -8.06 -18.87
C VAL A 16 -7.55 -8.45 -20.11
N GLU A 17 -7.46 -7.57 -21.11
CA GLU A 17 -6.70 -7.80 -22.34
C GLU A 17 -5.21 -8.06 -22.08
N SER A 18 -4.63 -7.36 -21.10
CA SER A 18 -3.23 -7.51 -20.70
C SER A 18 -2.99 -8.62 -19.69
N GLN A 19 -4.02 -9.41 -19.34
CA GLN A 19 -3.96 -10.41 -18.25
C GLN A 19 -3.42 -9.81 -16.94
N GLY A 20 -3.82 -8.57 -16.67
CA GLY A 20 -3.46 -7.75 -15.54
C GLY A 20 -2.05 -7.15 -15.56
N ASN A 21 -1.23 -7.44 -16.58
CA ASN A 21 0.13 -6.91 -16.68
C ASN A 21 0.24 -5.62 -17.51
N LEU A 22 0.19 -4.46 -16.85
CA LEU A 22 0.40 -3.15 -17.50
C LEU A 22 1.88 -2.69 -17.49
N ASN A 23 2.78 -3.45 -16.85
CA ASN A 23 4.22 -3.15 -16.84
C ASN A 23 4.86 -3.26 -18.22
N SER A 24 4.29 -4.09 -19.08
CA SER A 24 4.79 -4.39 -20.42
C SER A 24 4.41 -3.35 -21.48
N LEU A 25 3.50 -2.42 -21.15
CA LEU A 25 3.02 -1.41 -22.09
C LEU A 25 4.16 -0.47 -22.50
N ASP A 26 4.23 -0.18 -23.80
CA ASP A 26 5.15 0.79 -24.40
C ASP A 26 4.62 2.24 -24.34
N TYR A 27 3.45 2.42 -23.73
CA TYR A 27 2.80 3.69 -23.46
C TYR A 27 2.39 3.81 -21.98
N ARG A 28 2.14 5.05 -21.54
CA ARG A 28 1.53 5.34 -20.24
C ARG A 28 0.02 5.44 -20.37
N VAL A 29 -0.69 4.91 -19.37
CA VAL A 29 -2.14 5.00 -19.25
C VAL A 29 -2.49 6.05 -18.21
N HIS A 30 -3.27 7.05 -18.60
CA HIS A 30 -3.91 7.99 -17.70
C HIS A 30 -5.36 7.56 -17.51
N VAL A 31 -5.70 7.10 -16.32
CA VAL A 31 -7.08 6.78 -15.94
C VAL A 31 -7.70 8.05 -15.37
N ILE A 32 -8.72 8.56 -16.07
CA ILE A 32 -9.16 9.96 -15.94
C ILE A 32 -10.31 10.17 -14.95
N ASP A 33 -10.98 9.09 -14.57
CA ASP A 33 -12.13 9.02 -13.67
C ASP A 33 -11.85 8.01 -12.54
N GLU A 34 -12.80 7.88 -11.62
CA GLU A 34 -12.66 7.02 -10.44
C GLU A 34 -12.64 5.54 -10.82
N VAL A 35 -11.76 4.79 -10.18
CA VAL A 35 -11.62 3.34 -10.39
C VAL A 35 -12.12 2.62 -9.15
N ASN A 36 -13.10 1.76 -9.33
CA ASN A 36 -13.66 0.93 -8.27
C ASN A 36 -13.41 -0.54 -8.60
N PHE A 37 -12.42 -1.14 -7.93
CA PHE A 37 -12.28 -2.60 -7.92
C PHE A 37 -13.42 -3.18 -7.08
N ASP A 38 -14.20 -4.06 -7.69
CA ASP A 38 -15.35 -4.71 -7.06
C ASP A 38 -15.42 -6.16 -7.53
N GLY A 39 -15.52 -7.10 -6.59
CA GLY A 39 -15.53 -8.54 -6.86
C GLY A 39 -14.18 -9.25 -6.72
N ILE A 40 -14.02 -10.34 -7.46
CA ILE A 40 -12.90 -11.29 -7.32
C ILE A 40 -11.99 -11.23 -8.54
N TYR A 41 -10.69 -11.11 -8.31
CA TYR A 41 -9.65 -11.04 -9.34
C TYR A 41 -8.70 -12.24 -9.19
N ASP A 42 -8.81 -13.18 -10.12
CA ASP A 42 -8.06 -14.45 -10.18
C ASP A 42 -6.78 -14.38 -11.02
N TYR A 43 -6.30 -13.18 -11.31
CA TYR A 43 -5.11 -12.94 -12.11
C TYR A 43 -4.27 -11.83 -11.46
N PRO A 44 -2.94 -11.82 -11.67
CA PRO A 44 -2.08 -10.81 -11.08
C PRO A 44 -2.41 -9.42 -11.62
N ILE A 45 -2.37 -8.41 -10.77
CA ILE A 45 -2.59 -7.02 -11.18
C ILE A 45 -1.27 -6.27 -11.03
N GLU A 46 -0.70 -5.85 -12.15
CA GLU A 46 0.52 -5.06 -12.21
C GLU A 46 0.20 -3.70 -12.85
N LEU A 47 0.02 -2.67 -12.02
CA LEU A 47 -0.39 -1.32 -12.44
C LEU A 47 0.74 -0.48 -13.04
N GLY A 48 1.65 -1.15 -13.74
CA GLY A 48 2.75 -0.55 -14.49
C GLY A 48 2.33 0.59 -15.37
N ASN A 49 3.18 1.61 -15.50
CA ASN A 49 3.01 2.69 -16.46
C ASN A 49 1.63 3.40 -16.38
N THR A 50 0.97 3.34 -15.22
CA THR A 50 -0.39 3.84 -15.03
C THR A 50 -0.39 5.04 -14.10
N ILE A 51 -1.15 6.07 -14.47
CA ILE A 51 -1.42 7.26 -13.67
C ILE A 51 -2.92 7.31 -13.42
N PHE A 52 -3.32 7.28 -12.15
CA PHE A 52 -4.71 7.46 -11.74
C PHE A 52 -4.90 8.93 -11.37
N GLU A 53 -5.69 9.65 -12.18
CA GLU A 53 -5.98 11.07 -11.96
C GLU A 53 -7.02 11.27 -10.85
N LYS A 54 -7.82 10.25 -10.54
CA LYS A 54 -8.86 10.23 -9.50
C LYS A 54 -8.62 9.09 -8.49
N ASN A 55 -9.51 9.00 -7.51
CA ASN A 55 -9.41 7.99 -6.47
C ASN A 55 -9.51 6.57 -7.05
N VAL A 56 -8.78 5.66 -6.42
CA VAL A 56 -8.85 4.23 -6.67
C VAL A 56 -9.36 3.57 -5.40
N TYR A 57 -10.44 2.81 -5.52
CA TYR A 57 -11.08 2.12 -4.42
C TYR A 57 -11.01 0.61 -4.63
N CYS A 58 -10.65 -0.10 -3.57
CA CYS A 58 -10.76 -1.54 -3.41
C CYS A 58 -11.70 -1.77 -2.23
N GLY A 59 -12.99 -1.89 -2.56
CA GLY A 59 -14.07 -2.09 -1.59
C GLY A 59 -14.11 -3.54 -1.09
N GLU A 60 -15.26 -4.22 -1.23
CA GLU A 60 -15.40 -5.65 -0.95
C GLU A 60 -14.77 -6.49 -2.07
N THR A 61 -13.46 -6.34 -2.22
CA THR A 61 -12.67 -6.95 -3.31
C THR A 61 -11.81 -8.08 -2.78
N ILE A 62 -11.67 -9.16 -3.57
CA ILE A 62 -10.70 -10.23 -3.29
C ILE A 62 -9.70 -10.31 -4.44
N PHE A 63 -8.42 -10.13 -4.12
CA PHE A 63 -7.32 -10.37 -5.05
C PHE A 63 -6.68 -11.72 -4.69
N ASN A 64 -6.95 -12.73 -5.52
CA ASN A 64 -6.45 -14.09 -5.31
C ASN A 64 -4.99 -14.24 -5.72
N GLU A 65 -4.51 -13.33 -6.59
CA GLU A 65 -3.12 -13.24 -7.03
C GLU A 65 -2.44 -11.95 -6.56
N TYR A 66 -1.16 -11.79 -6.88
CA TYR A 66 -0.38 -10.65 -6.40
C TYR A 66 -0.86 -9.31 -7.00
N PHE A 67 -0.77 -8.25 -6.18
CA PHE A 67 -1.13 -6.89 -6.57
C PHE A 67 0.11 -5.99 -6.48
N PHE A 68 0.53 -5.43 -7.60
CA PHE A 68 1.81 -4.74 -7.74
C PHE A 68 1.60 -3.35 -8.36
N CYS A 69 1.80 -2.31 -7.56
CA CYS A 69 1.91 -0.93 -8.02
C CYS A 69 3.37 -0.65 -8.41
N LYS A 70 3.78 -0.95 -9.65
CA LYS A 70 5.15 -0.70 -10.11
C LYS A 70 5.20 0.59 -10.90
N LYS A 71 5.94 1.60 -10.45
CA LYS A 71 6.01 2.89 -11.17
C LYS A 71 4.63 3.52 -11.44
N ALA A 72 3.60 3.09 -10.71
CA ALA A 72 2.26 3.63 -10.78
C ALA A 72 2.25 4.99 -10.06
N THR A 73 1.45 5.93 -10.55
CA THR A 73 1.22 7.20 -9.88
C THR A 73 -0.24 7.32 -9.51
N PHE A 74 -0.51 7.61 -8.24
CA PHE A 74 -1.84 7.93 -7.73
C PHE A 74 -1.83 9.42 -7.38
N GLU A 75 -2.45 10.23 -8.24
CA GLU A 75 -2.57 11.67 -8.03
C GLU A 75 -3.54 11.97 -6.87
N ASN A 76 -4.50 11.07 -6.66
CA ASN A 76 -5.50 11.10 -5.61
C ASN A 76 -5.37 9.85 -4.72
N GLY A 77 -6.36 9.60 -3.86
CA GLY A 77 -6.24 8.57 -2.83
C GLY A 77 -6.38 7.14 -3.38
N PHE A 78 -5.70 6.20 -2.72
CA PHE A 78 -5.86 4.77 -2.95
C PHE A 78 -6.44 4.14 -1.68
N PHE A 79 -7.63 3.57 -1.76
CA PHE A 79 -8.42 3.15 -0.61
C PHE A 79 -8.69 1.65 -0.67
N CYS A 80 -8.09 0.89 0.23
CA CYS A 80 -8.47 -0.49 0.50
C CYS A 80 -9.35 -0.51 1.75
N GLU A 81 -10.67 -0.55 1.62
CA GLU A 81 -11.59 -0.47 2.77
C GLU A 81 -12.09 -1.83 3.26
N LYS A 82 -12.25 -2.81 2.38
CA LYS A 82 -12.64 -4.18 2.75
C LYS A 82 -11.94 -5.23 1.89
N ALA A 83 -10.82 -4.83 1.30
CA ALA A 83 -10.10 -5.64 0.35
C ALA A 83 -9.36 -6.79 1.06
N THR A 84 -9.42 -7.98 0.48
CA THR A 84 -8.61 -9.13 0.89
C THR A 84 -7.56 -9.42 -0.18
N PHE A 85 -6.30 -9.41 0.23
CA PHE A 85 -5.16 -9.81 -0.60
C PHE A 85 -4.69 -11.19 -0.16
N GLU A 86 -5.00 -12.20 -0.97
CA GLU A 86 -4.59 -13.59 -0.73
C GLU A 86 -3.11 -13.83 -1.05
N LYS A 87 -2.47 -12.91 -1.78
CA LYS A 87 -1.04 -12.94 -2.11
C LYS A 87 -0.39 -11.59 -1.78
N SER A 88 0.88 -11.46 -2.16
CA SER A 88 1.68 -10.28 -1.83
C SER A 88 1.11 -9.01 -2.45
N PHE A 89 1.12 -7.94 -1.66
CA PHE A 89 0.83 -6.58 -2.10
C PHE A 89 2.13 -5.79 -2.14
N PHE A 90 2.48 -5.19 -3.28
CA PHE A 90 3.75 -4.50 -3.46
C PHE A 90 3.58 -3.09 -4.05
N CYS A 91 4.14 -2.08 -3.39
CA CYS A 91 4.31 -0.73 -3.92
C CYS A 91 5.79 -0.48 -4.24
N GLY A 92 6.15 -0.63 -5.51
CA GLY A 92 7.52 -0.57 -5.98
C GLY A 92 7.79 0.62 -6.88
N ASN A 93 8.59 1.59 -6.42
CA ASN A 93 8.78 2.84 -7.16
C ASN A 93 7.44 3.53 -7.49
N ALA A 94 6.38 3.24 -6.73
CA ALA A 94 5.09 3.90 -6.87
C ALA A 94 5.12 5.26 -6.17
N THR A 95 4.34 6.19 -6.69
CA THR A 95 4.14 7.51 -6.08
C THR A 95 2.68 7.67 -5.72
N PHE A 96 2.42 7.92 -4.44
CA PHE A 96 1.11 8.28 -3.91
C PHE A 96 1.18 9.74 -3.48
N LYS A 97 0.64 10.63 -4.32
CA LYS A 97 0.63 12.07 -4.02
C LYS A 97 -0.41 12.42 -2.97
N ASN A 98 -1.51 11.67 -2.96
CA ASN A 98 -2.43 11.67 -1.85
C ASN A 98 -2.21 10.44 -0.96
N SER A 99 -3.06 10.27 0.03
CA SER A 99 -2.92 9.24 1.04
C SER A 99 -3.25 7.85 0.49
N PHE A 100 -2.54 6.85 1.00
CA PHE A 100 -2.89 5.45 0.84
C PHE A 100 -3.62 4.99 2.11
N TYR A 101 -4.86 4.55 1.97
CA TYR A 101 -5.71 4.09 3.06
C TYR A 101 -5.88 2.58 3.01
N CYS A 102 -5.71 1.93 4.15
CA CYS A 102 -6.01 0.52 4.35
C CYS A 102 -6.94 0.38 5.57
N GLY A 103 -8.24 0.59 5.36
CA GLY A 103 -9.31 0.39 6.34
C GLY A 103 -9.83 -1.05 6.26
N ASP A 104 -10.13 -1.74 7.38
CA ASP A 104 -10.66 -3.12 7.48
C ASP A 104 -10.09 -4.18 6.49
N ALA A 105 -8.94 -3.90 5.87
CA ALA A 105 -8.35 -4.70 4.81
C ALA A 105 -7.55 -5.86 5.41
N THR A 106 -7.54 -6.99 4.71
CA THR A 106 -6.78 -8.18 5.12
C THR A 106 -5.67 -8.49 4.13
N PHE A 107 -4.43 -8.44 4.59
CA PHE A 107 -3.25 -8.86 3.84
C PHE A 107 -2.76 -10.21 4.38
N LYS A 108 -3.00 -11.29 3.64
CA LYS A 108 -2.63 -12.65 4.09
C LYS A 108 -1.16 -12.97 3.86
N TYR A 109 -0.55 -12.32 2.88
CA TYR A 109 0.84 -12.47 2.46
C TYR A 109 1.57 -11.12 2.57
N PRO A 110 2.90 -11.08 2.35
CA PRO A 110 3.68 -9.90 2.65
C PRO A 110 3.15 -8.64 1.97
N PHE A 111 3.00 -7.58 2.76
CA PHE A 111 2.79 -6.23 2.28
C PHE A 111 4.16 -5.55 2.22
N ASN A 112 4.55 -5.00 1.07
CA ASN A 112 5.82 -4.34 0.92
C ASN A 112 5.68 -3.02 0.15
N CYS A 113 6.06 -1.92 0.78
CA CYS A 113 6.07 -0.59 0.18
C CYS A 113 7.46 0.04 0.16
N GLY A 114 8.52 -0.75 0.38
CA GLY A 114 9.87 -0.27 0.66
C GLY A 114 10.62 0.40 -0.49
N ASN A 115 9.97 0.82 -1.57
CA ASN A 115 10.56 1.73 -2.58
C ASN A 115 9.52 2.74 -3.07
N ALA A 116 8.45 2.99 -2.31
CA ALA A 116 7.39 3.91 -2.69
C ALA A 116 7.53 5.25 -1.96
N THR A 117 6.97 6.29 -2.57
CA THR A 117 6.84 7.62 -1.96
C THR A 117 5.36 7.88 -1.65
N PHE A 118 5.09 8.30 -0.43
CA PHE A 118 3.76 8.66 0.08
C PHE A 118 3.80 10.11 0.57
N GLU A 119 3.29 11.04 -0.24
CA GLU A 119 3.30 12.47 0.10
C GLU A 119 2.30 12.77 1.22
N ASN A 120 1.07 12.26 1.14
CA ASN A 120 0.10 12.40 2.23
C ASN A 120 0.06 11.18 3.18
N GLY A 121 1.11 10.35 3.18
CA GLY A 121 1.28 9.26 4.14
C GLY A 121 0.42 8.01 3.88
N ILE A 122 0.55 7.06 4.80
CA ILE A 122 -0.26 5.84 4.87
C ILE A 122 -1.13 5.89 6.13
N PHE A 123 -2.38 5.47 5.99
CA PHE A 123 -3.30 5.29 7.11
C PHE A 123 -3.87 3.87 7.06
N CYS A 124 -3.58 3.08 8.07
CA CYS A 124 -4.09 1.74 8.22
C CYS A 124 -4.96 1.65 9.46
N GLY A 125 -6.27 1.61 9.26
CA GLY A 125 -7.28 1.57 10.31
C GLY A 125 -7.92 0.19 10.37
N ASN A 126 -7.87 -0.50 11.50
CA ASN A 126 -8.43 -1.86 11.66
C ASN A 126 -7.89 -2.90 10.64
N ALA A 127 -6.80 -2.62 9.94
CA ALA A 127 -6.25 -3.53 8.95
C ALA A 127 -5.55 -4.72 9.62
N THR A 128 -5.62 -5.89 8.99
CA THR A 128 -4.95 -7.10 9.47
C THR A 128 -3.86 -7.52 8.49
N PHE A 129 -2.61 -7.53 8.96
CA PHE A 129 -1.44 -8.04 8.26
C PHE A 129 -1.06 -9.39 8.87
N LYS A 130 -1.45 -10.48 8.20
CA LYS A 130 -1.18 -11.84 8.68
C LYS A 130 0.25 -12.31 8.41
N ASN A 131 0.94 -11.63 7.50
CA ASN A 131 2.34 -11.86 7.18
C ASN A 131 3.14 -10.58 7.39
N SER A 132 4.39 -10.58 6.94
CA SER A 132 5.30 -9.50 7.18
C SER A 132 4.87 -8.21 6.49
N PHE A 133 5.02 -7.09 7.19
CA PHE A 133 4.89 -5.74 6.67
C PHE A 133 6.27 -5.13 6.50
N TYR A 134 6.64 -4.73 5.29
CA TYR A 134 7.92 -4.12 4.98
C TYR A 134 7.74 -2.71 4.41
N CYS A 135 8.31 -1.71 5.05
CA CYS A 135 8.40 -0.35 4.51
C CYS A 135 9.83 0.18 4.33
N GLY A 136 10.84 -0.66 4.56
CA GLY A 136 12.16 -0.63 3.91
C GLY A 136 12.66 0.74 3.48
N ASP A 137 12.80 1.00 2.19
CA ASP A 137 13.30 2.27 1.65
C ASP A 137 12.16 3.22 1.21
N ALA A 138 10.98 3.10 1.84
CA ALA A 138 9.85 3.98 1.57
C ALA A 138 10.08 5.38 2.14
N THR A 139 9.50 6.39 1.50
CA THR A 139 9.45 7.77 2.03
C THR A 139 8.02 8.15 2.35
N PHE A 140 7.80 8.63 3.57
CA PHE A 140 6.53 9.14 4.08
C PHE A 140 6.71 10.61 4.43
N GLU A 141 6.15 11.50 3.62
CA GLU A 141 6.25 12.94 3.87
C GLU A 141 5.34 13.33 5.03
N ASN A 142 4.05 13.00 4.99
CA ASN A 142 3.09 13.34 6.06
C ASN A 142 2.90 12.28 7.16
N GLY A 143 3.57 11.12 7.04
CA GLY A 143 3.65 10.15 8.12
C GLY A 143 3.02 8.79 7.83
N PHE A 144 3.01 7.95 8.87
CA PHE A 144 2.46 6.60 8.85
C PHE A 144 1.60 6.37 10.08
N PHE A 145 0.34 6.03 9.85
CA PHE A 145 -0.66 5.86 10.89
C PHE A 145 -1.20 4.43 10.84
N CYS A 146 -1.27 3.73 11.97
CA CYS A 146 -1.70 2.31 11.99
C CYS A 146 -2.71 1.94 13.09
N GLU A 147 -3.63 2.85 13.41
CA GLU A 147 -4.62 2.70 14.47
C GLU A 147 -5.43 1.39 14.38
N ASN A 148 -5.57 0.69 15.52
CA ASN A 148 -6.32 -0.58 15.66
C ASN A 148 -5.89 -1.68 14.67
N SER A 149 -4.75 -1.53 13.99
CA SER A 149 -4.24 -2.52 13.05
C SER A 149 -3.60 -3.70 13.77
N VAL A 150 -3.61 -4.87 13.15
CA VAL A 150 -3.00 -6.10 13.70
C VAL A 150 -1.90 -6.59 12.78
N PHE A 151 -0.66 -6.62 13.28
CA PHE A 151 0.51 -7.17 12.60
C PHE A 151 0.91 -8.47 13.28
N THR A 152 0.72 -9.61 12.62
CA THR A 152 0.95 -10.92 13.27
C THR A 152 2.37 -11.47 13.06
N SER A 153 3.10 -10.97 12.08
CA SER A 153 4.47 -11.39 11.73
C SER A 153 5.44 -10.22 11.88
N TYR A 154 6.51 -10.19 11.08
CA TYR A 154 7.52 -9.14 11.10
C TYR A 154 6.98 -7.80 10.61
N PHE A 155 7.12 -6.76 11.42
CA PHE A 155 6.98 -5.37 10.96
C PHE A 155 8.37 -4.76 10.80
N ASN A 156 8.75 -4.36 9.59
CA ASN A 156 10.08 -3.81 9.33
C ASN A 156 10.05 -2.55 8.45
N CYS A 157 10.35 -1.43 9.10
CA CYS A 157 10.48 -0.09 8.55
C CYS A 157 11.86 0.51 8.89
N GLY A 158 12.88 -0.33 9.06
CA GLY A 158 14.20 0.06 9.54
C GLY A 158 15.07 0.88 8.58
N HIS A 159 14.65 1.09 7.33
CA HIS A 159 15.33 1.98 6.38
C HIS A 159 14.42 3.13 5.91
N ALA A 160 13.21 3.22 6.49
CA ALA A 160 12.15 4.05 5.96
C ALA A 160 12.34 5.49 6.41
N THR A 161 12.10 6.43 5.51
CA THR A 161 12.20 7.85 5.84
C THR A 161 10.82 8.38 6.22
N PHE A 162 10.63 8.74 7.49
CA PHE A 162 9.45 9.46 7.97
C PHE A 162 9.84 10.92 8.19
N LYS A 163 9.25 11.85 7.44
CA LYS A 163 9.51 13.28 7.63
C LYS A 163 8.62 13.89 8.72
N ASN A 164 7.41 13.36 8.87
CA ASN A 164 6.47 13.69 9.93
C ASN A 164 6.18 12.43 10.80
N ASP A 165 4.96 12.31 11.32
CA ASP A 165 4.61 11.41 12.41
C ASP A 165 4.62 9.93 12.03
N PHE A 166 4.95 9.10 13.01
CA PHE A 166 4.68 7.67 13.00
C PHE A 166 3.81 7.37 14.22
N ASP A 167 2.53 7.09 14.01
CA ASP A 167 1.61 6.79 15.09
C ASP A 167 0.81 5.52 14.85
N CYS A 168 1.01 4.56 15.72
CA CYS A 168 0.32 3.28 15.65
C CYS A 168 -0.71 3.10 16.75
N GLY A 169 -0.97 4.10 17.60
CA GLY A 169 -2.06 4.09 18.58
C GLY A 169 -2.25 2.73 19.29
N ASN A 170 -3.42 2.12 19.09
CA ASN A 170 -3.83 0.82 19.64
C ASN A 170 -3.47 -0.39 18.75
N ALA A 171 -2.49 -0.27 17.86
CA ALA A 171 -2.06 -1.38 17.02
C ALA A 171 -1.52 -2.55 17.85
N ILE A 172 -1.79 -3.76 17.38
CA ILE A 172 -1.31 -5.00 17.99
C ILE A 172 -0.20 -5.57 17.13
N PHE A 173 1.00 -5.71 17.69
CA PHE A 173 2.12 -6.39 17.05
C PHE A 173 2.40 -7.69 17.80
N LYS A 174 2.22 -8.84 17.13
CA LYS A 174 2.37 -10.16 17.76
C LYS A 174 3.79 -10.72 17.66
N ASN A 175 4.65 -10.12 16.84
CA ASN A 175 6.01 -10.59 16.59
C ASN A 175 6.97 -9.39 16.44
N THR A 176 8.15 -9.65 15.88
CA THR A 176 9.28 -8.73 15.83
C THR A 176 8.96 -7.44 15.08
N ILE A 177 9.36 -6.32 15.67
CA ILE A 177 9.31 -4.98 15.07
C ILE A 177 10.73 -4.47 14.87
N ARG A 178 11.01 -3.95 13.68
CA ARG A 178 12.18 -3.13 13.39
C ARG A 178 11.71 -1.81 12.79
N ALA A 179 11.93 -0.70 13.46
CA ALA A 179 11.62 0.63 12.96
C ALA A 179 12.80 1.58 13.25
N ILE A 180 13.01 2.61 12.41
CA ILE A 180 14.04 3.61 12.69
C ILE A 180 13.63 4.46 13.90
N SER A 181 14.52 4.55 14.89
CA SER A 181 14.44 5.57 15.95
C SER A 181 15.20 6.83 15.52
N ARG A 182 14.51 7.75 14.85
CA ARG A 182 14.88 9.18 14.88
C ARG A 182 13.97 10.01 15.79
N TYR A 183 12.86 9.43 16.24
CA TYR A 183 11.92 10.03 17.16
C TYR A 183 11.90 9.23 18.47
N LYS A 184 12.44 9.83 19.55
CA LYS A 184 12.45 9.25 20.90
C LYS A 184 11.05 8.80 21.38
N GLU A 185 9.99 9.46 20.90
CA GLU A 185 8.60 9.12 21.20
C GLU A 185 8.18 7.74 20.67
N ILE A 186 8.72 7.31 19.52
CA ILE A 186 8.45 5.98 18.96
C ILE A 186 9.03 4.92 19.90
N GLU A 187 10.23 5.12 20.44
CA GLU A 187 10.82 4.19 21.42
C GLU A 187 10.01 4.09 22.71
N GLU A 188 9.48 5.21 23.23
CA GLU A 188 8.67 5.21 24.46
C GLU A 188 7.30 4.56 24.27
N LYS A 189 6.61 4.82 23.14
CA LYS A 189 5.36 4.14 22.78
C LYS A 189 5.57 2.64 22.54
N ILE A 190 6.71 2.24 21.96
CA ILE A 190 7.12 0.84 21.76
C ILE A 190 7.43 0.15 23.10
N LYS A 191 8.13 0.83 24.02
CA LYS A 191 8.49 0.29 25.35
C LYS A 191 7.27 -0.04 26.23
N ASN A 192 6.22 0.79 26.18
CA ASN A 192 5.01 0.58 26.97
C ASN A 192 4.18 -0.66 26.55
N HIS A 193 4.45 -1.23 25.37
CA HIS A 193 3.73 -2.39 24.82
C HIS A 193 4.52 -3.70 24.88
N LYS A 194 5.56 -3.81 25.73
CA LYS A 194 6.43 -5.02 25.88
C LYS A 194 7.04 -5.48 24.55
N MET A 195 7.69 -4.58 23.82
CA MET A 195 8.30 -4.91 22.52
C MET A 195 9.82 -4.83 22.58
N SER A 196 10.48 -5.86 22.05
CA SER A 196 11.94 -5.95 21.96
C SER A 196 12.46 -4.95 20.94
N ILE A 197 13.23 -3.96 21.41
CA ILE A 197 13.99 -3.05 20.55
C ILE A 197 15.28 -3.78 20.17
N ILE A 198 15.49 -4.05 18.88
CA ILE A 198 16.81 -4.37 18.35
C ILE A 198 17.33 -3.07 17.74
N VAL A 199 18.20 -2.38 18.50
CA VAL A 199 18.99 -1.22 18.05
C VAL A 199 20.03 -1.69 17.04
#